data_AF-A0A7V3YDX7-F1
#
_entry.id   AF-A0A7V3YDX7-F1
#
_cell.length_a   1.000
_cell.length_b   1.000
_cell.length_c   1.000
_cell.angle_alpha   90.00
_cell.angle_beta   90.00
_cell.angle_gamma   90.00
#
_symmetry.space_group_name_H-M   'P 1'
#
loop_
_entity.id
_entity.type
_entity.pdbx_description
1 polymer ?
#
loop_
_entity_poly.entity_id
_entity_poly.type
_entity_poly.pdbx_seq_one_letter_code
_entity_poly.pdbx_strand_id
1 'polypeptide(L)' 'MYSQSLSEFSQFLKKAPGHLYADRAMAYQGKLYELMHEKTLAIECYDRLLERFPHSPIAGEIRERMEVLMKGAEK' A
#
# COMPACT_ATOMS: atom_id res chain seq x y z
N MET A 1 16.90 3.30 4.04
CA MET A 1 16.10 4.55 4.01
C MET A 1 14.59 4.32 3.93
N TYR A 2 14.10 3.15 3.49
CA TYR A 2 12.66 2.85 3.39
C TYR A 2 11.96 2.62 4.73
N SER A 3 12.67 2.05 5.72
CA SER A 3 12.16 1.77 7.07
C SER A 3 11.73 3.03 7.83
N GLN A 4 12.38 4.18 7.58
CA GLN A 4 12.02 5.45 8.23
C GLN A 4 10.69 6.00 7.68
N SER A 5 10.52 6.01 6.35
CA SER A 5 9.25 6.43 5.73
C SER A 5 8.09 5.52 6.13
N LEU A 6 8.28 4.19 6.18
CA LEU A 6 7.25 3.25 6.65
C LEU A 6 6.83 3.55 8.11
N SER A 7 7.78 3.95 8.95
CA SER A 7 7.54 4.29 10.36
C SER A 7 6.77 5.61 10.50
N GLU A 8 7.13 6.64 9.73
CA GLU A 8 6.39 7.91 9.69
C GLU A 8 4.97 7.72 9.17
N PHE A 9 4.78 6.94 8.09
CA PHE A 9 3.46 6.59 7.61
C PHE A 9 2.66 5.81 8.65
N SER A 10 3.27 4.85 9.35
CA SER A 10 2.59 4.11 10.42
C SER A 10 2.17 4.99 11.60
N GLN A 11 2.99 5.98 11.98
CA GLN A 11 2.59 6.96 13.01
C GLN A 11 1.45 7.86 12.53
N PHE A 12 1.50 8.29 11.27
CA PHE A 12 0.44 9.10 10.66
C PHE A 12 -0.87 8.33 10.63
N LEU A 13 -0.84 7.07 10.18
CA LEU A 13 -1.98 6.15 10.18
C LEU A 13 -2.54 5.88 11.58
N LYS A 14 -1.69 5.84 12.61
CA LYS A 14 -2.11 5.74 14.01
C LYS A 14 -2.82 6.99 14.51
N LYS A 15 -2.35 8.17 14.10
CA LYS A 15 -2.92 9.46 14.52
C LYS A 15 -4.21 9.81 13.78
N ALA A 16 -4.33 9.41 12.52
CA ALA A 16 -5.44 9.77 11.65
C ALA A 16 -5.92 8.59 10.78
N PRO A 17 -6.48 7.54 11.40
CA PRO A 17 -6.84 6.29 10.71
C PRO A 17 -7.98 6.41 9.69
N GLY A 18 -8.71 7.54 9.66
CA GLY A 18 -9.82 7.78 8.73
C GLY A 18 -9.64 9.01 7.83
N HIS A 19 -8.43 9.56 7.75
CA HIS A 19 -8.17 10.74 6.91
C HIS A 19 -7.97 10.34 5.45
N LEU A 20 -8.42 11.18 4.51
CA LEU A 20 -8.28 11.03 3.05
C LEU A 20 -6.82 10.95 2.52
N TYR A 21 -5.83 11.00 3.42
CA TYR A 21 -4.40 10.85 3.10
C TYR A 21 -3.82 9.55 3.66
N ALA A 22 -4.55 8.87 4.54
CA ALA A 22 -4.15 7.58 5.11
C ALA A 22 -4.09 6.49 4.03
N ASP A 23 -5.09 6.48 3.15
CA ASP A 23 -5.12 5.63 1.96
C ASP A 23 -3.92 5.90 1.03
N ARG A 24 -3.63 7.17 0.69
CA ARG A 24 -2.42 7.51 -0.08
C ARG A 24 -1.13 7.08 0.60
N ALA A 25 -1.01 7.30 1.91
CA ALA A 25 0.16 6.87 2.68
C ALA A 25 0.43 5.37 2.52
N MET A 26 -0.59 4.53 2.71
CA MET A 26 -0.46 3.08 2.51
C MET A 26 -0.13 2.72 1.05
N ALA A 27 -0.71 3.42 0.08
CA ALA A 27 -0.41 3.19 -1.34
C ALA A 27 1.07 3.45 -1.65
N TYR A 28 1.63 4.52 -1.10
CA TYR A 28 3.06 4.82 -1.20
C TYR A 28 3.93 3.76 -0.51
N GLN A 29 3.49 3.18 0.63
CA GLN A 29 4.21 2.06 1.25
C GLN A 29 4.25 0.85 0.33
N GLY A 30 3.13 0.45 -0.27
CA GLY A 30 3.09 -0.64 -1.24
C GLY A 30 4.02 -0.38 -2.44
N LYS A 31 4.06 0.85 -2.93
CA LYS A 31 4.91 1.25 -4.06
C LYS A 31 6.40 1.24 -3.71
N LEU A 32 6.75 1.52 -2.45
CA LEU A 32 8.11 1.36 -1.95
C LEU A 32 8.52 -0.11 -1.95
N TYR A 33 7.62 -1.02 -1.54
CA TYR A 33 7.89 -2.46 -1.63
C TYR A 33 8.06 -2.92 -3.09
N GLU A 34 7.28 -2.36 -4.04
CA GLU A 34 7.52 -2.60 -5.49
C GLU A 34 8.94 -2.19 -5.91
N LEU A 35 9.39 -0.99 -5.51
CA LEU A 35 10.74 -0.48 -5.81
C LEU A 35 11.84 -1.32 -5.16
N MET A 36 11.54 -1.96 -4.03
CA MET A 36 12.45 -2.89 -3.35
C MET A 36 12.45 -4.30 -3.96
N HIS A 37 11.72 -4.52 -5.07
CA HIS A 37 11.49 -5.84 -5.67
C HIS A 37 10.76 -6.84 -4.73
N GLU A 38 10.21 -6.35 -3.63
CA GLU A 38 9.50 -7.13 -2.61
C GLU A 38 8.01 -7.21 -2.97
N LYS A 39 7.70 -7.90 -4.07
CA LYS A 39 6.31 -8.01 -4.58
C LYS A 39 5.36 -8.61 -3.52
N THR A 40 5.81 -9.60 -2.77
CA THR A 40 5.00 -10.24 -1.72
C THR A 40 4.57 -9.23 -0.65
N LEU A 41 5.51 -8.43 -0.14
CA LEU A 41 5.20 -7.39 0.84
C LEU A 41 4.35 -6.27 0.24
N ALA A 42 4.56 -5.92 -1.03
CA ALA A 42 3.72 -4.95 -1.72
C ALA A 42 2.25 -5.41 -1.76
N ILE A 43 2.04 -6.68 -2.16
CA ILE A 43 0.71 -7.30 -2.21
C ILE A 43 0.06 -7.32 -0.83
N GLU A 44 0.76 -7.75 0.21
CA GLU A 44 0.24 -7.72 1.60
C GLU A 44 -0.08 -6.30 2.10
N CYS A 45 0.68 -5.30 1.65
CA CYS A 45 0.46 -3.92 2.02
C CYS A 45 -0.80 -3.36 1.34
N TYR A 46 -0.98 -3.67 0.06
CA TYR A 46 -2.16 -3.32 -0.71
C TYR A 46 -3.42 -4.03 -0.22
N ASP A 47 -3.32 -5.31 0.13
CA ASP A 47 -4.43 -6.08 0.71
C ASP A 47 -4.94 -5.41 2.00
N ARG A 48 -4.04 -5.13 2.95
CA ARG A 48 -4.39 -4.41 4.20
C ARG A 48 -4.96 -3.01 3.97
N LEU A 49 -4.53 -2.32 2.92
CA LEU A 49 -5.08 -1.02 2.52
C LEU A 49 -6.54 -1.19 2.10
N LEU A 50 -6.83 -2.18 1.25
CA LEU A 50 -8.18 -2.45 0.76
C LEU A 50 -9.12 -2.91 1.89
N GLU A 51 -8.62 -3.68 2.85
CA GLU A 51 -9.39 -4.07 4.04
C GLU A 51 -9.76 -2.87 4.93
N ARG A 52 -8.81 -1.94 5.14
CA ARG A 52 -9.04 -0.74 5.96
C ARG A 52 -9.81 0.36 5.26
N PHE A 53 -9.60 0.51 3.95
CA PHE A 53 -10.13 1.61 3.14
C PHE A 53 -10.89 1.10 1.90
N PRO A 54 -11.91 0.23 2.06
CA PRO A 54 -12.62 -0.37 0.93
C PRO A 54 -13.40 0.64 0.08
N HIS A 55 -13.76 1.79 0.66
CA HIS A 55 -14.50 2.87 0.00
C HIS A 55 -13.62 4.01 -0.51
N SER A 56 -12.28 3.89 -0.41
CA SER A 56 -11.40 4.96 -0.89
C SER A 56 -11.36 4.99 -2.42
N PRO A 57 -11.36 6.18 -3.05
CA PRO A 57 -11.28 6.30 -4.51
C PRO A 57 -10.02 5.65 -5.11
N ILE A 58 -8.96 5.47 -4.32
CA ILE A 58 -7.75 4.78 -4.77
C ILE A 58 -7.86 3.24 -4.69
N ALA A 59 -8.86 2.69 -3.99
CA ALA A 59 -8.99 1.24 -3.80
C ALA A 59 -9.11 0.49 -5.14
N GLY A 60 -9.76 1.09 -6.14
CA GLY A 60 -9.78 0.56 -7.50
C GLY A 60 -8.39 0.46 -8.12
N GLU A 61 -7.64 1.56 -8.10
CA GLU A 61 -6.27 1.61 -8.62
C GLU A 61 -5.35 0.60 -7.91
N ILE A 62 -5.49 0.46 -6.58
CA ILE A 62 -4.69 -0.45 -5.77
C ILE A 62 -4.99 -1.91 -6.10
N ARG A 63 -6.27 -2.29 -6.30
CA ARG A 63 -6.63 -3.63 -6.77
C ARG A 63 -6.00 -3.94 -8.12
N GLU A 64 -6.15 -3.04 -9.09
CA GLU A 64 -5.56 -3.22 -10.42
C GLU A 64 -4.04 -3.39 -10.33
N ARG A 65 -3.37 -2.58 -9.49
CA ARG A 65 -1.92 -2.65 -9.29
C ARG A 65 -1.49 -3.98 -8.67
N MET A 66 -2.20 -4.42 -7.63
CA MET A 66 -1.96 -5.68 -6.92
C MET A 66 -2.12 -6.88 -7.86
N GLU A 67 -3.15 -6.89 -8.71
CA GLU A 67 -3.37 -7.94 -9.72
C GLU A 67 -2.25 -7.99 -10.77
N VAL A 68 -1.77 -6.83 -11.23
CA VAL A 68 -0.63 -6.75 -12.15
C VAL A 68 0.65 -7.29 -11.50
N LEU A 69 0.87 -6.99 -10.22
CA LEU A 69 2.03 -7.49 -9.48
C LEU A 69 2.02 -9.01 -9.31
N MET A 70 0.86 -9.60 -9.02
CA MET A 70 0.70 -11.04 -8.93
C MET A 70 0.98 -11.71 -10.28
N LYS A 71 0.36 -11.25 -11.36
CA LYS A 71 0.57 -11.80 -12.72
C LYS A 71 2.00 -11.61 -13.20
N GLY A 72 2.64 -10.50 -12.85
CA GLY A 72 4.02 -10.20 -13.21
C GLY A 72 5.05 -11.01 -12.43
N ALA A 73 4.66 -11.77 -11.39
CA ALA A 73 5.56 -12.68 -10.68
C ALA A 73 5.70 -14.05 -11.37
N GLU A 74 4.84 -14.37 -12.34
CA GLU A 74 4.79 -15.67 -13.02
C GLU A 74 5.75 -15.79 -14.23
N LYS A 75 6.83 -15.01 -14.31
CA LYS A 75 7.82 -15.08 -15.41
C LYS A 75 9.22 -15.40 -14.93
#